data_AF-A0A522QWB0-F1
#
_entry.id   AF-A0A522QWB0-F1
#
_cell.length_a   1.000
_cell.length_b   1.000
_cell.length_c   1.000
_cell.angle_alpha   90.00
_cell.angle_beta   90.00
_cell.angle_gamma   90.00
#
_symmetry.space_group_name_H-M   'P 1'
#
loop_
_entity.id
_entity.type
_entity.pdbx_description
1 polymer ?
#
loop_
_entity_poly.entity_id
_entity_poly.type
_entity_poly.pdbx_seq_one_letter_code
_entity_poly.pdbx_strand_id
1 'polypeptide(L)'
;DEKQSLPQLVIIDGGKGQLGAAMESIQKLGLTGSMTLVGLAKNVEEIFFPGDKESLKLPYEGESLRLIRRVRDEVHRFGITFHRQKRSKGTFVNELEQINGIGKHTADQLLNKFRSVNKIKQLTERELGAEVGRAKARIIVEHFQKN
;
A
#
# COMPACT_ATOMS: atom_id res chain seq x y z
N ASP A 1 -17.72 12.69 3.97
CA ASP A 1 -18.31 11.63 4.81
C ASP A 1 -18.95 10.55 3.98
N GLU A 2 -18.56 9.30 4.22
CA GLU A 2 -19.06 8.13 3.47
C GLU A 2 -20.44 7.64 3.94
N LYS A 3 -21.08 8.31 4.92
CA LYS A 3 -22.39 7.97 5.50
C LYS A 3 -22.53 6.51 5.98
N GLN A 4 -21.42 5.82 6.24
CA GLN A 4 -21.42 4.46 6.76
C GLN A 4 -21.35 4.45 8.29
N SER A 5 -21.97 3.45 8.90
CA SER A 5 -21.83 3.19 10.34
C SER A 5 -20.41 2.77 10.67
N LEU A 6 -19.98 3.05 11.91
CA LEU A 6 -18.69 2.57 12.40
C LEU A 6 -18.64 1.04 12.41
N PRO A 7 -17.46 0.45 12.17
CA PRO A 7 -17.28 -1.00 12.29
C PRO A 7 -17.46 -1.44 13.75
N GLN A 8 -17.97 -2.66 13.93
CA GLN A 8 -18.10 -3.25 15.26
C GLN A 8 -16.75 -3.75 15.82
N LEU A 9 -15.82 -4.11 14.93
CA LEU A 9 -14.49 -4.62 15.25
C LEU A 9 -13.46 -3.98 14.32
N VAL A 10 -12.37 -3.49 14.90
CA VAL A 10 -11.17 -3.04 14.19
C VAL A 10 -9.99 -3.88 14.65
N ILE A 11 -9.28 -4.46 13.68
CA ILE A 11 -8.08 -5.27 13.92
C ILE A 11 -6.88 -4.46 13.46
N ILE A 12 -5.95 -4.21 14.38
CA ILE A 12 -4.68 -3.56 14.11
C ILE A 12 -3.64 -4.65 13.81
N ASP A 13 -3.01 -4.59 12.63
CA ASP A 13 -1.92 -5.50 12.22
C ASP A 13 -0.61 -5.17 12.95
N GLY A 14 -0.62 -5.38 14.25
CA GLY A 14 0.56 -5.51 15.10
C GLY A 14 0.24 -5.49 16.58
N GLY A 15 1.30 -5.57 17.38
CA GLY A 15 1.21 -5.81 18.81
C GLY A 15 0.78 -4.59 19.63
N LYS A 16 0.93 -4.72 20.96
CA LYS A 16 0.46 -3.75 21.97
C LYS A 16 0.81 -2.29 21.69
N GLY A 17 2.02 -2.00 21.19
CA GLY A 17 2.44 -0.63 20.92
C GLY A 17 1.56 0.06 19.87
N GLN A 18 1.28 -0.62 18.76
CA GLN A 18 0.42 -0.08 17.70
C GLN A 18 -1.04 -0.02 18.15
N LEU A 19 -1.49 -1.01 18.92
CA LEU A 19 -2.81 -1.00 19.54
C LEU A 19 -2.99 0.20 20.48
N GLY A 20 -1.99 0.52 21.30
CA GLY A 20 -1.98 1.69 22.18
C GLY A 20 -2.09 3.01 21.41
N ALA A 21 -1.29 3.17 20.35
CA ALA A 21 -1.35 4.36 19.49
C ALA A 21 -2.73 4.53 18.80
N ALA A 22 -3.33 3.43 18.36
CA ALA A 22 -4.69 3.44 17.82
C ALA A 22 -5.72 3.84 18.87
N MET A 23 -5.61 3.33 20.10
CA MET A 23 -6.50 3.70 21.21
C MET A 23 -6.39 5.18 21.60
N GLU A 24 -5.20 5.76 21.63
CA GLU A 24 -5.03 7.20 21.87
C GLU A 24 -5.78 8.03 20.81
N SER A 25 -5.75 7.58 19.56
CA SER A 25 -6.47 8.26 18.47
C SER A 25 -7.99 8.14 18.65
N ILE A 26 -8.48 6.95 19.00
CA ILE A 26 -9.91 6.72 19.30
C ILE A 26 -10.38 7.62 20.47
N GLN A 27 -9.57 7.76 21.53
CA GLN A 27 -9.87 8.64 22.66
C GLN A 27 -9.91 10.11 22.25
N LYS A 28 -8.93 10.58 21.47
CA LYS A 28 -8.89 11.97 20.96
C LYS A 28 -10.10 12.30 20.08
N LEU A 29 -10.64 11.31 19.38
CA LEU A 29 -11.84 11.45 18.55
C LEU A 29 -13.15 11.30 19.34
N GLY A 30 -13.10 11.01 20.65
CA GLY A 30 -14.29 10.79 21.47
C GLY A 30 -15.06 9.52 21.12
N LEU A 31 -14.38 8.54 20.50
CA LEU A 31 -14.98 7.30 19.99
C LEU A 31 -14.78 6.10 20.94
N THR A 32 -14.34 6.34 22.18
CA THR A 32 -14.12 5.27 23.15
C THR A 32 -15.41 4.49 23.42
N GLY A 33 -15.35 3.17 23.29
CA GLY A 33 -16.51 2.28 23.47
C GLY A 33 -17.46 2.19 22.26
N SER A 34 -17.20 2.94 21.18
CA SER A 34 -18.03 2.85 19.96
C SER A 34 -17.75 1.61 19.10
N MET A 35 -16.58 0.98 19.27
CA MET A 35 -16.13 -0.19 18.53
C MET A 35 -15.17 -1.03 19.39
N THR A 36 -15.07 -2.32 19.06
CA THR A 36 -14.05 -3.20 19.64
C THR A 36 -12.74 -3.00 18.89
N LEU A 37 -11.64 -2.78 19.61
CA LEU A 37 -10.31 -2.69 19.02
C LEU A 37 -9.45 -3.85 19.51
N VAL A 38 -8.73 -4.51 18.61
CA VAL A 38 -7.77 -5.57 18.96
C VAL A 38 -6.48 -5.43 18.16
N GLY A 39 -5.35 -5.80 18.78
CA GLY A 39 -4.06 -5.93 18.10
C GLY A 39 -3.76 -7.38 17.77
N LEU A 40 -3.22 -7.65 16.58
CA LEU A 40 -2.83 -8.98 16.13
C LEU A 40 -1.31 -9.10 16.03
N ALA A 41 -0.69 -9.92 16.88
CA ALA A 41 0.75 -10.16 16.82
C ALA A 41 1.14 -11.25 15.81
N LYS A 42 2.26 -11.04 15.11
CA LYS A 42 2.60 -11.78 13.88
C LYS A 42 2.98 -13.25 14.07
N ASN A 43 3.57 -13.65 15.19
CA ASN A 43 4.23 -14.96 15.29
C ASN A 43 3.30 -16.13 15.63
N VAL A 44 2.20 -15.87 16.37
CA VAL A 44 1.27 -16.91 16.82
C VAL A 44 -0.19 -16.47 16.67
N GLU A 45 -0.42 -15.38 15.93
CA GLU A 45 -1.74 -14.75 15.76
C GLU A 45 -2.46 -14.50 17.08
N GLU A 46 -1.70 -14.06 18.07
CA GLU A 46 -2.25 -13.75 19.38
C GLU A 46 -2.98 -12.41 19.32
N ILE A 47 -4.13 -12.37 19.98
CA ILE A 47 -5.00 -11.21 20.06
C ILE A 47 -4.69 -10.45 21.35
N PHE A 48 -4.49 -9.15 21.26
CA PHE A 48 -4.37 -8.25 22.40
C PHE A 48 -5.57 -7.34 22.47
N PHE A 49 -6.21 -7.24 23.63
CA PHE A 49 -7.15 -6.15 23.88
C PHE A 49 -6.42 -4.94 24.49
N PRO A 50 -6.97 -3.73 24.32
CA PRO A 50 -6.47 -2.53 24.99
C PRO A 50 -6.33 -2.72 26.49
N GLY A 51 -5.12 -2.51 27.02
CA GLY A 51 -4.83 -2.63 28.45
C GLY A 51 -4.36 -4.02 28.89
N ASP A 52 -4.42 -5.03 28.02
CA ASP A 52 -4.03 -6.39 28.39
C ASP A 52 -2.52 -6.54 28.61
N LYS A 53 -2.17 -7.26 29.69
CA LYS A 53 -0.80 -7.72 29.96
C LYS A 53 -0.45 -9.00 29.23
N GLU A 54 -1.43 -9.85 28.93
CA GLU A 54 -1.24 -11.11 28.24
C GLU A 54 -2.10 -11.16 26.98
N SER A 55 -1.70 -11.98 26.03
CA SER A 55 -2.44 -12.16 24.79
C SER A 55 -3.45 -13.31 24.90
N LEU A 56 -4.57 -13.19 24.19
CA LEU A 56 -5.44 -14.31 23.90
C LEU A 56 -4.86 -15.15 22.73
N LYS A 57 -4.55 -16.41 23.02
CA LYS A 57 -4.14 -17.39 22.01
C LYS A 57 -5.36 -18.10 21.44
N LEU A 58 -5.49 -18.08 20.11
CA LEU A 58 -6.52 -18.87 19.45
C LEU A 58 -6.05 -20.32 19.26
N PRO A 59 -6.96 -21.31 19.33
CA PRO A 59 -6.63 -22.69 18.99
C PRO A 59 -6.10 -22.79 17.56
N TYR A 60 -4.98 -23.50 17.38
CA TYR A 60 -4.27 -23.58 16.09
C TYR A 60 -5.14 -24.15 14.94
N GLU A 61 -6.04 -25.08 15.27
CA GLU A 61 -6.94 -25.71 14.31
C GLU A 61 -8.33 -25.05 14.25
N GLY A 62 -8.55 -23.97 15.00
CA GLY A 62 -9.84 -23.31 15.08
C GLY A 62 -10.18 -22.47 13.86
N GLU A 63 -11.46 -22.47 13.46
CA GLU A 63 -11.97 -21.63 12.36
C GLU A 63 -11.76 -20.13 12.62
N SER A 64 -11.82 -19.69 13.87
CA SER A 64 -11.55 -18.30 14.25
C SER A 64 -10.13 -17.86 13.86
N LEU A 65 -9.13 -18.71 14.08
CA LEU A 65 -7.75 -18.41 13.70
C LEU A 65 -7.59 -18.33 12.18
N ARG A 66 -8.26 -19.22 11.44
CA ARG A 66 -8.26 -19.20 9.96
C ARG A 66 -8.84 -17.89 9.41
N LEU A 67 -9.93 -17.40 9.99
CA LEU A 67 -10.53 -16.13 9.62
C LEU A 67 -9.56 -14.96 9.88
N ILE A 68 -8.98 -14.89 11.07
CA ILE A 68 -8.03 -13.84 11.45
C ILE A 68 -6.80 -13.82 10.53
N ARG A 69 -6.25 -14.99 10.19
CA ARG A 69 -5.15 -15.10 9.21
C ARG A 69 -5.54 -14.54 7.85
N ARG A 70 -6.72 -14.87 7.32
CA ARG A 70 -7.20 -14.33 6.04
C ARG A 70 -7.33 -12.81 6.07
N VAL A 71 -7.87 -12.24 7.15
CA VAL A 71 -7.96 -10.78 7.30
C VAL A 71 -6.56 -10.15 7.33
N ARG A 72 -5.62 -10.72 8.08
CA ARG A 72 -4.22 -10.24 8.11
C ARG A 72 -3.57 -10.31 6.73
N ASP A 73 -3.73 -11.42 6.02
CA ASP A 73 -3.13 -11.62 4.70
C ASP A 73 -3.71 -10.62 3.68
N GLU A 74 -5.00 -10.28 3.81
CA GLU A 74 -5.65 -9.21 3.03
C GLU A 74 -5.04 -7.84 3.36
N VAL A 75 -4.89 -7.50 4.64
CA VAL A 75 -4.28 -6.24 5.09
C VAL A 75 -2.84 -6.13 4.62
N HIS A 76 -2.04 -7.19 4.77
CA HIS A 76 -0.68 -7.25 4.26
C HIS A 76 -0.64 -7.10 2.73
N ARG A 77 -1.51 -7.80 1.99
CA ARG A 77 -1.58 -7.68 0.52
C ARG A 77 -1.91 -6.25 0.10
N PHE A 78 -2.89 -5.63 0.75
CA PHE A 78 -3.27 -4.25 0.49
C PHE A 78 -2.14 -3.28 0.80
N GLY A 79 -1.52 -3.38 1.99
CA GLY A 79 -0.40 -2.54 2.41
C GLY A 79 0.81 -2.66 1.49
N ILE A 80 1.22 -3.87 1.13
CA ILE A 80 2.32 -4.12 0.19
C ILE A 80 1.97 -3.53 -1.18
N THR A 81 0.75 -3.74 -1.66
CA THR A 81 0.30 -3.21 -2.97
C THR A 81 0.32 -1.68 -2.97
N PHE A 82 -0.19 -1.04 -1.91
CA PHE A 82 -0.20 0.40 -1.77
C PHE A 82 1.22 0.98 -1.68
N HIS A 83 2.08 0.41 -0.83
CA HIS A 83 3.47 0.86 -0.71
C HIS A 83 4.27 0.60 -1.99
N ARG A 84 4.03 -0.53 -2.67
CA ARG A 84 4.61 -0.79 -3.99
C ARG A 84 4.16 0.29 -4.96
N GLN A 85 2.87 0.57 -5.08
CA GLN A 85 2.38 1.65 -5.96
C GLN A 85 2.98 3.02 -5.61
N LYS A 86 3.01 3.41 -4.33
CA LYS A 86 3.56 4.69 -3.87
C LYS A 86 5.06 4.81 -4.15
N ARG A 87 5.85 3.78 -3.81
CA ARG A 87 7.29 3.72 -4.09
C ARG A 87 7.54 3.75 -5.59
N SER A 88 6.77 2.98 -6.33
CA SER A 88 6.84 2.93 -7.78
C SER A 88 6.64 4.36 -8.33
N LYS A 89 5.54 5.04 -8.01
CA LYS A 89 5.30 6.44 -8.44
C LYS A 89 6.44 7.39 -8.06
N GLY A 90 6.98 7.33 -6.84
CA GLY A 90 8.05 8.24 -6.39
C GLY A 90 9.42 8.00 -7.05
N THR A 91 9.82 6.73 -7.23
CA THR A 91 11.08 6.37 -7.92
C THR A 91 10.98 6.63 -9.43
N PHE A 92 9.79 6.46 -10.00
CA PHE A 92 9.53 6.57 -11.43
C PHE A 92 9.49 7.97 -12.00
N VAL A 93 8.95 8.94 -11.25
CA VAL A 93 8.99 10.35 -11.64
C VAL A 93 10.45 10.79 -11.79
N ASN A 94 11.33 10.37 -10.88
CA ASN A 94 12.73 10.75 -10.89
C ASN A 94 13.53 10.12 -12.06
N GLU A 95 13.30 8.84 -12.39
CA GLU A 95 14.05 8.16 -13.46
C GLU A 95 13.72 8.70 -14.86
N LEU A 96 12.44 9.00 -15.16
CA LEU A 96 12.06 9.56 -16.46
C LEU A 96 12.49 11.02 -16.63
N GLU A 97 12.43 11.81 -15.55
CA GLU A 97 12.88 13.21 -15.57
C GLU A 97 14.40 13.36 -15.69
N GLN A 98 15.17 12.32 -15.35
CA GLN A 98 16.63 12.27 -15.56
C GLN A 98 17.04 12.02 -17.02
N ILE A 99 16.10 11.60 -17.88
CA ILE A 99 16.38 11.39 -19.30
C ILE A 99 16.50 12.75 -19.98
N ASN A 100 17.71 13.08 -20.46
CA ASN A 100 17.95 14.31 -21.21
C ASN A 100 16.97 14.43 -22.39
N GLY A 101 16.18 15.50 -22.41
CA GLY A 101 15.13 15.74 -23.42
C GLY A 101 13.72 15.30 -23.00
N ILE A 102 13.55 14.69 -21.83
CA ILE A 102 12.25 14.32 -21.25
C ILE A 102 11.99 15.17 -20.01
N GLY A 103 11.08 16.13 -20.14
CA GLY A 103 10.66 16.97 -19.01
C GLY A 103 9.52 16.33 -18.19
N LYS A 104 9.31 16.87 -16.98
CA LYS A 104 8.28 16.46 -16.02
C LYS A 104 6.90 16.23 -16.62
N HIS A 105 6.40 17.12 -17.48
CA HIS A 105 5.11 16.94 -18.14
C HIS A 105 5.03 15.63 -18.95
N THR A 106 6.11 15.26 -19.64
CA THR A 106 6.16 14.03 -20.43
C THR A 106 6.24 12.80 -19.52
N ALA A 107 7.02 12.88 -18.45
CA ALA A 107 7.11 11.83 -17.43
C ALA A 107 5.75 11.58 -16.75
N ASP A 108 5.09 12.65 -16.30
CA ASP A 108 3.77 12.59 -15.67
C ASP A 108 2.72 12.01 -16.61
N GLN A 109 2.71 12.43 -17.88
CA GLN A 109 1.80 11.91 -18.90
C GLN A 109 1.96 10.39 -19.07
N LEU A 110 3.19 9.90 -19.22
CA LEU A 110 3.48 8.47 -19.36
C LEU A 110 3.11 7.70 -18.08
N LEU A 111 3.41 8.23 -16.90
CA LEU A 111 3.10 7.57 -15.63
C LEU A 111 1.61 7.56 -15.31
N ASN A 112 0.86 8.57 -15.72
CA ASN A 112 -0.58 8.59 -15.58
C ASN A 112 -1.23 7.49 -16.42
N LYS A 113 -0.77 7.30 -17.66
CA LYS A 113 -1.29 6.28 -18.57
C LYS A 113 -0.82 4.87 -18.23
N PHE A 114 0.48 4.68 -18.05
CA PHE A 114 1.11 3.36 -17.96
C PHE A 114 1.40 2.93 -16.52
N ARG A 115 1.21 3.81 -15.54
CA ARG A 115 1.29 3.55 -14.08
C ARG A 115 2.70 3.25 -13.55
N SER A 116 3.64 2.77 -14.36
CA SER A 116 4.99 2.43 -13.91
C SER A 116 6.08 2.60 -14.97
N VAL A 117 7.31 2.97 -14.56
CA VAL A 117 8.48 2.98 -15.46
C VAL A 117 8.80 1.58 -15.95
N ASN A 118 8.71 0.55 -15.09
CA ASN A 118 8.94 -0.83 -15.54
C ASN A 118 8.00 -1.23 -16.69
N LYS A 119 6.75 -0.77 -16.68
CA LYS A 119 5.85 -0.98 -17.82
C LYS A 119 6.29 -0.15 -19.03
N ILE A 120 6.69 1.11 -18.83
CA ILE A 120 7.19 1.99 -19.89
C ILE A 120 8.45 1.41 -20.57
N LYS A 121 9.37 0.82 -19.80
CA LYS A 121 10.59 0.14 -20.29
C LYS A 121 10.28 -1.03 -21.24
N GLN A 122 9.12 -1.66 -21.09
CA GLN A 122 8.70 -2.80 -21.90
C GLN A 122 7.91 -2.39 -23.16
N LEU A 123 7.54 -1.11 -23.28
CA LEU A 123 6.77 -0.62 -24.42
C LEU A 123 7.68 -0.38 -25.63
N THR A 124 7.10 -0.59 -26.80
CA THR A 124 7.75 -0.29 -28.08
C THR A 124 7.79 1.22 -28.35
N GLU A 125 8.71 1.67 -29.21
CA GLU A 125 8.77 3.07 -29.68
C GLU A 125 7.42 3.53 -30.25
N ARG A 126 6.69 2.63 -30.91
CA ARG A 126 5.36 2.93 -31.47
C ARG A 126 4.32 3.21 -30.39
N GLU A 127 4.29 2.40 -29.33
CA GLU A 127 3.34 2.56 -28.22
C GLU A 127 3.62 3.82 -27.40
N LEU A 128 4.90 4.14 -27.18
CA LEU A 128 5.31 5.39 -26.54
C LEU A 128 5.04 6.59 -27.45
N GLY A 129 5.32 6.46 -28.75
CA GLY A 129 5.16 7.51 -29.75
C GLY A 129 3.71 7.95 -29.94
N ALA A 130 2.75 7.03 -29.73
CA ALA A 130 1.33 7.35 -29.72
C ALA A 130 0.93 8.29 -28.58
N GLU A 131 1.72 8.37 -27.51
CA GLU A 131 1.44 9.21 -26.35
C GLU A 131 2.27 10.50 -26.35
N VAL A 132 3.57 10.41 -26.59
CA VAL A 132 4.51 11.55 -26.40
C VAL A 132 5.17 12.03 -27.69
N GLY A 133 4.81 11.45 -28.83
CA GLY A 133 5.42 11.71 -30.13
C GLY A 133 6.71 10.92 -30.37
N ARG A 134 7.03 10.66 -31.64
CA ARG A 134 8.14 9.77 -32.05
C ARG A 134 9.50 10.23 -31.52
N ALA A 135 9.78 11.53 -31.53
CA ALA A 135 11.08 12.06 -31.09
C ALA A 135 11.36 11.73 -29.61
N LYS A 136 10.39 11.96 -28.73
CA LYS A 136 10.53 11.65 -27.29
C LYS A 136 10.50 10.15 -27.02
N ALA A 137 9.67 9.40 -27.74
CA ALA A 137 9.61 7.96 -27.63
C ALA A 137 10.96 7.30 -27.93
N ARG A 138 11.64 7.75 -28.99
CA ARG A 138 12.98 7.27 -29.34
C ARG A 138 14.00 7.51 -28.23
N ILE A 139 14.04 8.74 -27.69
CA ILE A 139 14.94 9.11 -26.58
C ILE A 139 14.74 8.16 -25.37
N ILE A 140 13.49 7.87 -25.03
CA ILE A 140 13.14 6.99 -23.91
C ILE A 140 13.61 5.54 -24.17
N VAL A 141 13.34 5.00 -25.36
CA VAL A 141 13.74 3.63 -25.72
C VAL A 141 15.27 3.51 -25.75
N GLU A 142 15.97 4.46 -26.35
CA GLU A 142 17.43 4.46 -26.42
C GLU A 142 18.07 4.55 -25.03
N HIS A 143 17.51 5.37 -24.13
CA HIS A 143 18.00 5.48 -22.76
C HIS A 143 17.93 4.15 -22.01
N PHE A 144 16.82 3.41 -22.16
CA PHE A 144 16.62 2.13 -21.48
C PHE A 144 17.26 0.92 -22.18
N GLN A 145 17.76 1.07 -23.41
CA GLN A 145 18.57 0.05 -24.08
C GLN A 145 20.06 0.18 -23.78
N LYS A 146 20.54 1.37 -23.40
CA LYS A 146 21.95 1.64 -23.07
C LYS A 146 22.32 1.31 -21.61
N ASN A 147 21.32 1.21 -20.72
CA ASN A 147 21.45 0.92 -19.29
C ASN A 147 20.74 -0.40 -18.95
#